data_AF-A0A411YHN1-F1
#
_entry.id   AF-A0A411YHN1-F1
#
_cell.length_a   1.000
_cell.length_b   1.000
_cell.length_c   1.000
_cell.angle_alpha   90.00
_cell.angle_beta   90.00
_cell.angle_gamma   90.00
#
_symmetry.space_group_name_H-M   'P 1'
#
loop_
_entity.id
_entity.type
_entity.pdbx_description
1 polymer ?
#
loop_
_entity_poly.entity_id
_entity_poly.type
_entity_poly.pdbx_seq_one_letter_code
_entity_poly.pdbx_strand_id
1 'polypeptide(L)'
;MTGSDLEFRHVDASPEDPVETWPGEAIQAALERGGLSDWRRLAAAIRADPWGRVARVVEEIAGWGELYGVDALMQRVIASARRDVDAAARARYAAVVRDARARTGLSLRAFARLVGTSSSRMSEYERGRTAPTTEVLGRIEDISGRHDRERRR
;
A
#
# COMPACT_ATOMS: atom_id res chain seq x y z
N MET A 1 3.71 12.06 29.15
CA MET A 1 4.26 10.91 29.89
C MET A 1 3.17 9.84 29.90
N THR A 2 3.08 9.06 28.81
CA THR A 2 2.17 7.91 28.69
C THR A 2 3.06 6.69 28.63
N GLY A 3 3.46 6.22 29.82
CA GLY A 3 4.17 4.95 29.97
C GLY A 3 3.19 3.83 29.66
N SER A 4 3.67 2.84 28.92
CA SER A 4 2.95 1.58 28.73
C SER A 4 3.06 0.76 30.02
N ASP A 5 1.94 0.29 30.58
CA ASP A 5 1.92 -0.66 31.70
C ASP A 5 2.09 -2.12 31.22
N LEU A 6 2.49 -2.32 29.97
CA LEU A 6 2.71 -3.63 29.38
C LEU A 6 3.97 -4.27 29.96
N GLU A 7 3.81 -5.47 30.52
CA GLU A 7 4.91 -6.31 30.98
C GLU A 7 4.90 -7.63 30.18
N PHE A 8 6.04 -8.01 29.62
CA PHE A 8 6.21 -9.30 28.96
C PHE A 8 6.69 -10.35 29.96
N ARG A 9 5.89 -11.39 30.18
CA ARG A 9 6.26 -12.52 31.05
C ARG A 9 6.64 -13.72 30.20
N HIS A 10 7.78 -14.33 30.50
CA HIS A 10 8.36 -15.48 29.76
C HIS A 10 8.66 -15.19 28.28
N VAL A 11 9.04 -13.96 27.94
CA VAL A 11 9.40 -13.55 26.59
C VAL A 11 10.71 -12.77 26.64
N ASP A 12 11.70 -13.15 25.82
CA ASP A 12 12.99 -12.47 25.71
C ASP A 12 12.89 -11.20 24.83
N ALA A 13 12.07 -10.24 25.25
CA ALA A 13 11.95 -8.91 24.63
C ALA A 13 11.51 -7.87 25.67
N SER A 14 11.82 -6.60 25.42
CA SER A 14 11.31 -5.48 26.21
C SER A 14 10.08 -4.84 25.54
N PRO A 15 9.05 -4.44 26.31
CA PRO A 15 7.96 -3.58 25.83
C PRO A 15 8.44 -2.23 25.27
N GLU A 16 9.67 -1.82 25.54
CA GLU A 16 10.26 -0.61 24.96
C GLU A 16 10.92 -0.86 23.60
N ASP A 17 11.26 -2.11 23.27
CA ASP A 17 11.94 -2.45 22.01
C ASP A 17 11.08 -2.11 20.78
N PRO A 18 11.69 -1.86 19.61
CA PRO A 18 10.94 -1.71 18.36
C PRO A 18 9.98 -2.89 18.15
N VAL A 19 8.73 -2.61 17.79
CA VAL A 19 7.69 -3.66 17.68
C VAL A 19 8.02 -4.69 16.60
N GLU A 20 8.88 -4.33 15.65
CA GLU A 20 9.40 -5.18 14.60
C GLU A 20 10.25 -6.34 15.15
N THR A 21 10.90 -6.14 16.30
CA THR A 21 11.75 -7.13 16.96
C THR A 21 10.99 -7.99 17.96
N TRP A 22 9.74 -7.64 18.29
CA TRP A 22 8.94 -8.39 19.25
C TRP A 22 8.61 -9.79 18.72
N PRO A 23 8.78 -10.86 19.52
CA PRO A 23 8.27 -12.18 19.18
C PRO A 23 6.72 -12.19 19.16
N GLY A 24 6.12 -13.24 18.62
CA GLY A 24 4.67 -13.29 18.39
C GLY A 24 3.87 -13.19 19.68
N GLU A 25 4.38 -13.80 20.74
CA GLU A 25 3.81 -13.82 22.08
C GLU A 25 3.82 -12.43 22.73
N ALA A 26 4.85 -11.62 22.46
CA ALA A 26 4.89 -10.21 22.89
C ALA A 26 3.84 -9.37 22.15
N ILE A 27 3.67 -9.60 20.84
CA ILE A 27 2.62 -8.95 20.05
C ILE A 27 1.23 -9.35 20.59
N GLN A 28 1.00 -10.64 20.84
CA GLN A 28 -0.24 -11.12 21.46
C GLN A 28 -0.49 -10.47 22.82
N ALA A 29 0.52 -10.44 23.69
CA ALA A 29 0.42 -9.78 24.99
C ALA A 29 0.07 -8.29 24.87
N ALA A 30 0.65 -7.59 23.90
CA ALA A 30 0.34 -6.19 23.62
C ALA A 30 -1.09 -5.98 23.10
N LEU A 31 -1.65 -6.94 22.36
CA LEU A 31 -3.02 -6.88 21.88
C LEU A 31 -4.03 -7.22 23.00
N GLU A 32 -3.72 -8.20 23.85
CA GLU A 32 -4.59 -8.63 24.96
C GLU A 32 -4.60 -7.67 26.14
N ARG A 33 -3.41 -7.18 26.54
CA ARG A 33 -3.19 -6.46 27.80
C ARG A 33 -2.56 -5.08 27.62
N GLY A 34 -2.05 -4.80 26.42
CA GLY A 34 -1.45 -3.50 26.13
C GLY A 34 -2.48 -2.39 26.03
N GLY A 35 -1.98 -1.16 26.06
CA GLY A 35 -2.80 0.04 25.99
C GLY A 35 -2.77 0.70 24.60
N LEU A 36 -3.43 1.84 24.51
CA LEU A 36 -3.49 2.65 23.28
C LEU A 36 -2.09 3.03 22.76
N SER A 37 -1.10 3.21 23.63
CA SER A 37 0.29 3.48 23.24
C SER A 37 0.90 2.34 22.43
N ASP A 38 0.70 1.09 22.87
CA ASP A 38 1.24 -0.10 22.23
C ASP A 38 0.52 -0.35 20.91
N TRP A 39 -0.80 -0.21 20.91
CA TRP A 39 -1.62 -0.32 19.70
C TRP A 39 -1.25 0.73 18.65
N ARG A 40 -0.87 1.94 19.06
CA ARG A 40 -0.37 2.98 18.14
C ARG A 40 0.97 2.60 17.53
N ARG A 41 1.86 1.94 18.27
CA ARG A 41 3.16 1.46 17.76
C ARG A 41 2.97 0.32 16.76
N LEU A 42 2.16 -0.67 17.11
CA LEU A 42 1.76 -1.75 16.19
C LEU A 42 1.12 -1.18 14.92
N ALA A 43 0.18 -0.26 15.06
CA ALA A 43 -0.46 0.38 13.92
C ALA A 43 0.51 1.21 13.06
N ALA A 44 1.54 1.81 13.66
CA ALA A 44 2.59 2.52 12.91
C ALA A 44 3.45 1.55 12.10
N ALA A 45 3.88 0.44 12.70
CA ALA A 45 4.62 -0.60 12.01
C ALA A 45 3.81 -1.24 10.87
N ILE A 46 2.52 -1.52 11.09
CA ILE A 46 1.60 -2.03 10.05
C ILE A 46 1.45 -1.03 8.90
N ARG A 47 1.35 0.27 9.19
CA ARG A 47 1.27 1.30 8.14
C ARG A 47 2.58 1.43 7.36
N ALA A 48 3.72 1.20 7.99
CA ALA A 48 5.02 1.22 7.33
C ALA A 48 5.23 -0.01 6.43
N ASP A 49 4.78 -1.19 6.86
CA ASP A 49 4.86 -2.43 6.08
C ASP A 49 3.57 -3.27 6.20
N PRO A 50 2.55 -3.02 5.34
CA PRO A 50 1.21 -3.63 5.45
C PRO A 50 1.13 -5.13 5.12
N TRP A 51 2.21 -5.70 4.57
CA TRP A 51 2.36 -7.14 4.32
C TRP A 51 3.52 -7.76 5.11
N GLY A 52 4.19 -6.95 5.93
CA GLY A 52 5.33 -7.33 6.75
C GLY A 52 4.97 -8.24 7.92
N ARG A 53 6.02 -8.64 8.65
CA ARG A 53 5.92 -9.58 9.78
C ARG A 53 4.88 -9.14 10.81
N VAL A 54 4.96 -7.88 11.28
CA VAL A 54 4.04 -7.37 12.31
C VAL A 54 2.60 -7.41 11.82
N ALA A 55 2.32 -6.98 10.58
CA ALA A 55 0.98 -7.06 10.00
C ALA A 55 0.45 -8.50 9.92
N ARG A 56 1.29 -9.47 9.53
CA ARG A 56 0.89 -10.89 9.44
C ARG A 56 0.60 -11.51 10.80
N VAL A 57 1.45 -11.29 11.79
CA VAL A 57 1.25 -11.82 13.15
C VAL A 57 0.00 -11.20 13.78
N VAL A 58 -0.20 -9.89 13.64
CA VAL A 58 -1.40 -9.22 14.13
C VAL A 58 -2.66 -9.71 13.39
N GLU A 59 -2.59 -9.93 12.07
CA GLU A 59 -3.70 -10.47 11.27
C GLU A 59 -4.10 -11.87 11.72
N GLU A 60 -3.12 -12.72 12.03
CA GLU A 60 -3.32 -14.09 12.52
C GLU A 60 -3.99 -14.10 13.88
N ILE A 61 -3.42 -13.38 14.87
CA ILE A 61 -3.98 -13.28 16.23
C ILE A 61 -5.38 -12.68 16.19
N ALA A 62 -5.55 -11.58 15.46
CA ALA A 62 -6.86 -10.92 15.33
C ALA A 62 -7.88 -11.76 14.53
N GLY A 63 -7.42 -12.80 13.82
CA GLY A 63 -8.27 -13.75 13.12
C GLY A 63 -8.96 -14.75 14.06
N TRP A 64 -8.46 -14.93 15.29
CA TRP A 64 -9.05 -15.84 16.27
C TRP A 64 -10.36 -15.28 16.86
N GLY A 65 -10.51 -13.95 16.92
CA GLY A 65 -11.74 -13.30 17.38
C GLY A 65 -11.92 -13.27 18.89
N GLU A 66 -10.83 -13.37 19.65
CA GLU A 66 -10.82 -13.50 21.11
C GLU A 66 -10.53 -12.18 21.83
N LEU A 67 -10.15 -11.12 21.10
CA LEU A 67 -9.77 -9.84 21.68
C LEU A 67 -10.89 -8.82 21.47
N TYR A 68 -11.86 -8.84 22.39
CA TYR A 68 -13.07 -8.00 22.42
C TYR A 68 -12.85 -6.58 21.83
N GLY A 69 -13.16 -6.42 20.54
CA GLY A 69 -13.07 -5.15 19.79
C GLY A 69 -11.68 -4.76 19.27
N VAL A 70 -10.59 -5.22 19.89
CA VAL A 70 -9.21 -4.97 19.42
C VAL A 70 -8.97 -5.67 18.07
N ASP A 71 -9.53 -6.87 17.89
CA ASP A 71 -9.44 -7.60 16.61
C ASP A 71 -9.99 -6.77 15.45
N ALA A 72 -11.21 -6.25 15.61
CA ALA A 72 -11.87 -5.43 14.60
C ALA A 72 -11.10 -4.13 14.32
N LEU A 73 -10.49 -3.54 15.35
CA LEU A 73 -9.63 -2.37 15.20
C LEU A 73 -8.40 -2.70 14.35
N MET A 74 -7.65 -3.74 14.71
CA MET A 74 -6.41 -4.10 14.02
C MET A 74 -6.65 -4.58 12.59
N GLN A 75 -7.70 -5.36 12.36
CA GLN A 75 -8.12 -5.74 11.01
C GLN A 75 -8.43 -4.51 10.13
N ARG A 76 -9.08 -3.48 10.69
CA ARG A 76 -9.32 -2.21 9.97
C ARG A 76 -8.02 -1.46 9.69
N VAL A 77 -7.07 -1.45 10.63
CA VAL A 77 -5.75 -0.83 10.44
C VAL A 77 -5.01 -1.50 9.28
N ILE A 78 -4.94 -2.83 9.26
CA ILE A 78 -4.29 -3.60 8.19
C ILE A 78 -4.98 -3.34 6.85
N ALA A 79 -6.31 -3.44 6.80
CA ALA A 79 -7.07 -3.22 5.58
C ALA A 79 -6.90 -1.78 5.05
N SER A 80 -6.83 -0.78 5.94
CA SER A 80 -6.57 0.61 5.54
C SER A 80 -5.17 0.78 4.97
N ALA A 81 -4.15 0.25 5.67
CA ALA A 81 -2.76 0.37 5.25
C ALA A 81 -2.52 -0.26 3.87
N ARG A 82 -3.13 -1.42 3.59
CA ARG A 82 -3.07 -2.08 2.27
C ARG A 82 -3.76 -1.24 1.19
N ARG A 83 -4.95 -0.69 1.47
CA ARG A 83 -5.66 0.21 0.53
C ARG A 83 -4.85 1.46 0.21
N ASP A 84 -4.15 2.02 1.19
CA ASP A 84 -3.33 3.22 1.00
C ASP A 84 -2.14 2.95 0.06
N VAL A 85 -1.47 1.79 0.20
CA VAL A 85 -0.41 1.37 -0.73
C VAL A 85 -0.97 1.15 -2.13
N ASP A 86 -2.09 0.45 -2.27
CA ASP A 86 -2.74 0.22 -3.57
C ASP A 86 -3.16 1.53 -4.24
N ALA A 87 -3.73 2.47 -3.48
CA ALA A 87 -4.12 3.78 -3.98
C ALA A 87 -2.90 4.58 -4.45
N ALA A 88 -1.81 4.57 -3.68
CA ALA A 88 -0.55 5.20 -4.07
C ALA A 88 0.04 4.57 -5.34
N ALA A 89 0.01 3.24 -5.46
CA ALA A 89 0.46 2.54 -6.66
C ALA A 89 -0.36 2.94 -7.91
N ARG A 90 -1.70 2.95 -7.80
CA ARG A 90 -2.59 3.40 -8.88
C ARG A 90 -2.31 4.84 -9.29
N ALA A 91 -2.11 5.74 -8.32
CA ALA A 91 -1.80 7.14 -8.60
C ALA A 91 -0.46 7.31 -9.33
N ARG A 92 0.58 6.56 -8.94
CA ARG A 92 1.88 6.54 -9.63
C ARG A 92 1.75 6.06 -11.07
N TYR A 93 1.09 4.92 -11.31
CA TYR A 93 0.88 4.41 -12.67
C TYR A 93 0.06 5.38 -13.54
N ALA A 94 -0.97 5.99 -12.97
CA ALA A 94 -1.76 7.01 -13.65
C ALA A 94 -0.93 8.24 -14.07
N ALA A 95 0.04 8.65 -13.24
CA ALA A 95 1.00 9.70 -13.59
C ALA A 95 1.91 9.25 -14.75
N VAL A 96 2.45 8.03 -14.71
CA VAL A 96 3.29 7.48 -15.79
C VAL A 96 2.57 7.52 -17.15
N VAL A 97 1.30 7.11 -17.19
CA VAL A 97 0.50 7.13 -18.44
C VAL A 97 0.27 8.56 -18.93
N ARG A 98 -0.08 9.49 -18.03
CA ARG A 98 -0.26 10.91 -18.36
C ARG A 98 1.02 11.52 -18.93
N ASP A 99 2.16 11.26 -18.29
CA ASP A 99 3.46 11.77 -18.70
C ASP A 99 3.88 11.20 -20.05
N ALA A 100 3.65 9.89 -20.28
CA ALA A 100 3.89 9.26 -21.57
C ALA A 100 3.12 9.96 -22.69
N ARG A 101 1.83 10.27 -22.48
CA ARG A 101 1.08 11.05 -23.46
C ARG A 101 1.62 12.47 -23.59
N ALA A 102 1.88 13.16 -22.48
CA ALA A 102 2.32 14.55 -22.49
C ALA A 102 3.59 14.73 -23.34
N ARG A 103 4.56 13.79 -23.23
CA ARG A 103 5.79 13.78 -24.03
C ARG A 103 5.56 13.67 -25.55
N THR A 104 4.52 12.95 -25.97
CA THR A 104 4.15 12.90 -27.41
C THR A 104 3.59 14.23 -27.92
N GLY A 105 3.01 15.06 -27.05
CA GLY A 105 2.24 16.26 -27.43
C GLY A 105 0.90 15.95 -28.11
N LEU A 106 0.46 14.69 -28.12
CA LEU A 106 -0.80 14.27 -28.71
C LEU A 106 -1.99 14.56 -27.77
N SER A 107 -3.15 14.80 -28.37
CA SER A 107 -4.41 14.80 -27.64
C SER A 107 -4.71 13.39 -27.09
N LEU A 108 -5.52 13.32 -26.03
CA LEU A 108 -5.97 12.04 -25.43
C LEU A 108 -6.54 11.09 -26.50
N ARG A 109 -7.37 11.62 -27.41
CA ARG A 109 -8.00 10.83 -28.48
C ARG A 109 -7.00 10.33 -29.53
N ALA A 110 -6.01 11.15 -29.89
CA ALA A 110 -4.98 10.73 -30.83
C ALA A 110 -4.07 9.66 -30.21
N PHE A 111 -3.63 9.87 -28.97
CA PHE A 111 -2.80 8.93 -28.24
C PHE A 111 -3.52 7.59 -28.01
N ALA A 112 -4.77 7.61 -27.54
CA ALA A 112 -5.57 6.41 -27.34
C ALA A 112 -5.72 5.58 -28.62
N ARG A 113 -5.90 6.25 -29.78
CA ARG A 113 -6.00 5.59 -31.09
C ARG A 113 -4.70 4.88 -31.46
N LEU A 114 -3.55 5.53 -31.29
CA LEU A 114 -2.24 4.90 -31.56
C LEU A 114 -1.98 3.72 -30.63
N VAL A 115 -2.31 3.87 -29.34
CA VAL A 115 -2.23 2.80 -28.35
C VAL A 115 -3.24 1.69 -28.64
N GLY A 116 -4.25 1.91 -29.47
CA GLY A 116 -5.27 0.91 -29.82
C GLY A 116 -6.28 0.67 -28.70
N THR A 117 -6.73 1.75 -28.03
CA THR A 117 -7.81 1.74 -27.04
C THR A 117 -8.75 2.95 -27.23
N SER A 118 -9.87 2.98 -26.51
CA SER A 118 -10.80 4.11 -26.57
C SER A 118 -10.28 5.30 -25.75
N SER A 119 -10.69 6.52 -26.13
CA SER A 119 -10.35 7.73 -25.36
C SER A 119 -10.88 7.66 -23.93
N SER A 120 -12.08 7.09 -23.73
CA SER A 120 -12.65 6.87 -22.40
C SER A 120 -11.76 5.96 -21.56
N ARG A 121 -11.39 4.79 -22.10
CA ARG A 121 -10.52 3.83 -21.40
C ARG A 121 -9.11 4.39 -21.13
N MET A 122 -8.54 5.15 -22.06
CA MET A 122 -7.29 5.90 -21.81
C MET A 122 -7.46 6.93 -20.68
N SER A 123 -8.60 7.61 -20.63
CA SER A 123 -8.92 8.55 -19.55
C SER A 123 -9.03 7.85 -18.18
N GLU A 124 -9.56 6.63 -18.14
CA GLU A 124 -9.61 5.82 -16.92
C GLU A 124 -8.21 5.40 -16.45
N TYR A 125 -7.31 5.07 -17.39
CA TYR A 125 -5.90 4.80 -17.09
C TYR A 125 -5.20 6.04 -16.52
N GLU A 126 -5.37 7.21 -17.14
CA GLU A 126 -4.79 8.48 -16.68
C GLU A 126 -5.32 8.94 -15.31
N ARG A 127 -6.47 8.40 -14.87
CA ARG A 127 -7.04 8.63 -13.54
C ARG A 127 -6.78 7.50 -12.54
N GLY A 128 -6.13 6.41 -12.96
CA GLY A 128 -5.86 5.25 -12.11
C GLY A 128 -7.11 4.46 -11.69
N ARG A 129 -8.23 4.64 -12.39
CA ARG A 129 -9.50 3.93 -12.12
C ARG A 129 -9.47 2.49 -12.64
N THR A 130 -8.65 2.23 -13.66
CA THR A 130 -8.44 0.89 -14.21
C THR A 130 -6.96 0.72 -14.53
N ALA A 131 -6.40 -0.45 -14.29
CA ALA A 131 -5.05 -0.77 -14.71
C ALA A 131 -5.04 -1.17 -16.20
N PRO A 132 -4.10 -0.66 -17.02
CA PRO A 132 -3.88 -1.19 -18.36
C PRO A 132 -3.36 -2.63 -18.28
N THR A 133 -3.64 -3.44 -19.30
CA THR A 133 -2.95 -4.73 -19.44
C THR A 133 -1.48 -4.49 -19.79
N THR A 134 -0.64 -5.51 -19.62
CA THR A 134 0.78 -5.47 -19.97
C THR A 134 1.01 -5.09 -21.44
N GLU A 135 0.16 -5.55 -22.36
CA GLU A 135 0.26 -5.23 -23.79
C GLU A 135 -0.14 -3.77 -24.09
N VAL A 136 -1.11 -3.22 -23.36
CA VAL A 136 -1.49 -1.80 -23.49
C VAL A 136 -0.37 -0.92 -22.94
N LEU A 137 0.23 -1.29 -21.81
CA LEU A 137 1.35 -0.56 -21.21
C LEU A 137 2.57 -0.56 -22.13
N GLY A 138 2.95 -1.72 -22.69
CA GLY A 138 4.06 -1.80 -23.64
C GLY A 138 3.85 -0.93 -24.89
N ARG A 139 2.62 -0.83 -25.40
CA ARG A 139 2.30 0.10 -26.51
C ARG A 139 2.42 1.56 -26.12
N ILE A 140 1.98 1.94 -24.91
CA ILE A 140 2.13 3.30 -24.36
C ILE A 140 3.62 3.69 -24.32
N GLU A 141 4.47 2.80 -23.81
CA GLU A 141 5.91 3.01 -23.69
C GLU A 141 6.60 3.12 -25.06
N ASP A 142 6.31 2.21 -25.99
CA ASP A 142 6.89 2.23 -27.34
C ASP A 142 6.51 3.51 -28.11
N ILE A 143 5.22 3.89 -28.11
CA ILE A 143 4.75 5.10 -28.80
C ILE A 143 5.39 6.35 -28.18
N SER A 144 5.41 6.45 -26.86
CA SER A 144 6.06 7.58 -26.18
C SER A 144 7.55 7.65 -26.52
N GLY A 145 8.27 6.52 -26.49
CA GLY A 145 9.69 6.47 -26.77
C GLY A 145 10.04 6.81 -28.22
N ARG A 146 9.19 6.42 -29.19
CA ARG A 146 9.36 6.80 -30.60
C ARG A 146 9.27 8.32 -30.80
N HIS A 147 8.24 8.95 -30.24
CA HIS A 147 8.06 10.41 -30.33
C HIS A 147 9.19 11.20 -29.64
N ASP A 148 9.70 10.71 -28.51
CA ASP A 148 10.83 11.35 -27.83
C ASP A 148 12.12 11.33 -28.67
N ARG A 149 12.34 10.25 -29.45
CA ARG A 149 13.47 10.15 -30.38
C ARG A 149 13.32 11.08 -31.58
N GLU A 150 12.10 11.22 -32.09
CA GLU A 150 11.79 12.12 -33.22
C GLU A 150 11.94 13.60 -32.84
N ARG A 151 11.52 14.01 -31.64
CA ARG A 151 11.68 15.40 -31.16
C ARG A 151 13.13 15.83 -30.90
N ARG A 152 14.05 14.88 -30.72
CA ARG A 152 15.47 15.14 -30.43
C ARG A 152 16.34 15.22 -31.70
N ARG A 153 15.77 14.90 -32.86
CA ARG A 153 16.42 15.02 -34.17
C ARG A 153 16.10 16.38 -34.77
#